data_AF-A0A2W1BKP9-F1
#
_entry.id   AF-A0A2W1BKP9-F1
#
_cell.length_a   1.000
_cell.length_b   1.000
_cell.length_c   1.000
_cell.angle_alpha   90.00
_cell.angle_beta   90.00
_cell.angle_gamma   90.00
#
_symmetry.space_group_name_H-M   'P 1'
#
loop_
_entity.id
_entity.type
_entity.pdbx_description
1 polymer ?
#
loop_
_entity_poly.entity_id
_entity_poly.type
_entity_poly.pdbx_seq_one_letter_code
_entity_poly.pdbx_strand_id
1 'polypeptide(L)'
;MKPGKEPGCSGTRNLADNLSDLKAQVAANQRGIQLVGELINEYGLDVVQAYMTHIQANAELAVRDMLKEIARNALAKTGSTVLKATEYMDNGTPIVLTVTLDKDLGSAVCDFTGTGVEVWGNLNAPRAITLSALIYCLRCMVGHDVPLNQGCLNPVKVIIPPQSILDPSENAAVVGGNVLTSQRIVDVVLKAFQVCAASQGCMNNLTLGEENWGYYETVAGGSGAGPGWHGCGGVHTHMTNTRITDVEIVERRYPMLVTKFSLRPQSGGRGRWNGGDGVTRELVFRRSVQLSVLTERRSFQPYGMNGGESGERGLNLLQRVDGRLINLGGKASIQAFPGDKYIMNSPGGGGYGPASDAQTDEHTHAQTSAFLERGSVFEYRSAQESV
;
A
#
# COMPACT_ATOMS: atom_id res chain seq x y z
N MET A 1 20.36 -3.08 21.80
CA MET A 1 21.41 -3.94 21.18
C MET A 1 22.45 -3.05 20.50
N LYS A 2 23.74 -3.42 20.48
CA LYS A 2 24.79 -2.71 19.70
C LYS A 2 25.10 -3.56 18.46
N PRO A 3 24.45 -3.32 17.30
CA PRO A 3 24.47 -4.28 16.18
C PRO A 3 25.87 -4.62 15.68
N GLY A 4 26.78 -3.64 15.64
CA GLY A 4 28.17 -3.85 15.22
C GLY A 4 29.03 -4.69 16.18
N LYS A 5 28.47 -5.18 17.30
CA LYS A 5 29.13 -6.17 18.17
C LYS A 5 28.73 -7.60 17.83
N GLU A 6 27.70 -7.79 17.00
CA GLU A 6 27.24 -9.11 16.57
C GLU A 6 27.91 -9.47 15.23
N PRO A 7 28.57 -10.64 15.11
CA PRO A 7 29.21 -11.04 13.86
C PRO A 7 28.24 -11.04 12.68
N GLY A 8 28.63 -10.40 11.57
CA GLY A 8 27.80 -10.30 10.36
C GLY A 8 26.71 -9.22 10.41
N CYS A 9 26.57 -8.50 11.52
CA CYS A 9 25.63 -7.39 11.66
C CYS A 9 26.34 -6.04 11.51
N SER A 10 25.77 -5.16 10.71
CA SER A 10 26.15 -3.74 10.67
C SER A 10 25.03 -2.89 11.25
N GLY A 11 25.39 -1.78 11.93
CA GLY A 11 24.41 -0.80 12.38
C GLY A 11 23.74 -0.05 11.24
N THR A 12 24.44 0.10 10.11
CA THR A 12 23.91 0.65 8.85
C THR A 12 24.88 0.38 7.69
N ARG A 13 24.35 0.30 6.47
CA ARG A 13 25.15 0.27 5.23
C ARG A 13 25.51 1.69 4.74
N ASN A 14 24.72 2.70 5.10
CA ASN A 14 24.81 4.06 4.56
C ASN A 14 24.78 5.11 5.69
N LEU A 15 25.82 5.15 6.53
CA LEU A 15 25.86 6.06 7.69
C LEU A 15 25.66 7.54 7.31
N ALA A 16 26.26 7.98 6.20
CA ALA A 16 26.14 9.36 5.74
C ALA A 16 24.68 9.73 5.39
N ASP A 17 23.95 8.81 4.75
CA ASP A 17 22.54 8.99 4.42
C ASP A 17 21.70 9.05 5.70
N ASN A 18 21.92 8.14 6.65
CA ASN A 18 21.17 8.16 7.91
C ASN A 18 21.41 9.44 8.72
N LEU A 19 22.64 9.94 8.76
CA LEU A 19 22.93 11.22 9.42
C LEU A 19 22.25 12.39 8.70
N SER A 20 22.13 12.33 7.38
CA SER A 20 21.42 13.33 6.58
C SER A 20 19.91 13.28 6.85
N ASP A 21 19.32 12.09 6.91
CA ASP A 21 17.91 11.90 7.28
C ASP A 21 17.61 12.42 8.69
N LEU A 22 18.47 12.12 9.67
CA LEU A 22 18.32 12.62 11.04
C LEU A 22 18.39 14.16 11.08
N LYS A 23 19.33 14.77 10.36
CA LYS A 23 19.42 16.23 10.25
C LYS A 23 18.17 16.82 9.61
N ALA A 24 17.64 16.20 8.56
CA ALA A 24 16.42 16.63 7.90
C ALA A 24 15.20 16.56 8.84
N GLN A 25 15.07 15.48 9.61
CA GLN A 25 14.01 15.34 10.63
C GLN A 25 14.11 16.42 11.71
N VAL A 26 15.32 16.69 12.22
CA VAL A 26 15.55 17.76 13.20
C VAL A 26 15.18 19.13 12.61
N ALA A 27 15.59 19.42 11.38
CA ALA A 27 15.26 20.68 10.71
C ALA A 27 13.74 20.85 10.50
N ALA A 28 13.05 19.79 10.10
CA ALA A 28 11.59 19.79 9.94
C ALA A 28 10.88 20.07 11.27
N ASN A 29 11.27 19.39 12.35
CA ASN A 29 10.71 19.62 13.68
C ASN A 29 10.99 21.03 14.19
N GLN A 30 12.20 21.55 13.96
CA GLN A 30 12.55 22.92 14.33
C GLN A 30 11.68 23.94 13.60
N ARG A 31 11.43 23.73 12.29
CA ARG A 31 10.50 24.59 11.54
C ARG A 31 9.07 24.49 12.07
N GLY A 32 8.62 23.29 12.44
CA GLY A 32 7.32 23.08 13.08
C GLY A 32 7.16 23.85 14.40
N ILE A 33 8.18 23.81 15.26
CA ILE A 33 8.21 24.56 16.52
C ILE A 33 8.10 26.07 16.25
N GLN A 34 8.86 26.58 15.28
CA GLN A 34 8.80 28.00 14.91
C GLN A 34 7.40 28.40 14.43
N LEU A 35 6.82 27.65 13.49
CA LEU A 35 5.50 27.94 12.93
C LEU A 35 4.39 27.89 13.99
N VAL A 36 4.43 26.91 14.90
CA VAL A 36 3.49 26.86 16.02
C VAL A 36 3.69 28.02 16.98
N GLY A 37 4.95 28.41 17.25
CA GLY A 37 5.27 29.58 18.06
C GLY A 37 4.79 30.89 17.45
N GLU A 38 4.95 31.07 16.14
CA GLU A 38 4.42 32.22 15.38
C GLU A 38 2.89 32.29 15.53
N LEU A 39 2.19 31.17 15.36
CA LEU A 39 0.73 31.09 15.53
C LEU A 39 0.28 31.44 16.97
N ILE A 40 1.00 30.95 17.98
CA ILE A 40 0.71 31.25 19.39
C ILE A 40 0.95 32.74 19.70
N ASN A 41 1.98 33.35 19.12
CA ASN A 41 2.26 34.77 19.32
C ASN A 41 1.19 35.67 18.69
N GLU A 42 0.62 35.27 17.55
CA GLU A 42 -0.41 36.03 16.84
C GLU A 42 -1.81 35.86 17.48
N TYR A 43 -2.19 34.64 17.85
CA TYR A 43 -3.56 34.31 18.28
C TYR A 43 -3.70 33.99 19.77
N GLY A 44 -2.60 33.79 20.49
CA GLY A 44 -2.59 33.34 21.88
C GLY A 44 -2.73 31.82 22.02
N LEU A 45 -2.17 31.29 23.12
CA LEU A 45 -2.13 29.84 23.37
C LEU A 45 -3.53 29.23 23.48
N ASP A 46 -4.43 29.88 24.22
CA ASP A 46 -5.78 29.37 24.46
C ASP A 46 -6.58 29.20 23.16
N VAL A 47 -6.43 30.14 22.22
CA VAL A 47 -7.08 30.09 20.91
C VAL A 47 -6.53 28.93 20.09
N VAL A 48 -5.19 28.80 20.01
CA VAL A 48 -4.55 27.71 19.26
C VAL A 48 -4.97 26.34 19.80
N GLN A 49 -4.96 26.15 21.13
CA GLN A 49 -5.40 24.91 21.76
C GLN A 49 -6.88 24.62 21.50
N ALA A 50 -7.75 25.64 21.60
CA ALA A 50 -9.17 25.49 21.29
C ALA A 50 -9.38 24.99 19.85
N TYR A 51 -8.70 25.57 18.86
CA TYR A 51 -8.78 25.13 17.47
C TYR A 51 -8.21 23.72 17.24
N MET A 52 -7.15 23.32 17.94
CA MET A 52 -6.66 21.93 17.91
C MET A 52 -7.75 20.95 18.39
N THR A 53 -8.51 21.31 19.43
CA THR A 53 -9.65 20.51 19.91
C THR A 53 -10.82 20.53 18.93
N HIS A 54 -11.17 21.70 18.37
CA HIS A 54 -12.27 21.82 17.40
C HIS A 54 -12.02 21.00 16.13
N ILE A 55 -10.78 20.95 15.63
CA ILE A 55 -10.40 20.13 14.47
C ILE A 55 -10.63 18.63 14.76
N GLN A 56 -10.27 18.17 15.97
CA GLN A 56 -10.50 16.78 16.37
C GLN A 56 -11.98 16.48 16.56
N ALA A 57 -12.73 17.37 17.22
CA ALA A 57 -14.17 17.21 17.44
C ALA A 57 -14.95 17.17 16.11
N ASN A 58 -14.58 18.02 15.14
CA ASN A 58 -15.18 18.00 13.81
C ASN A 58 -14.94 16.66 13.10
N ALA A 59 -13.71 16.13 13.18
CA ALA A 59 -13.39 14.82 12.61
C ALA A 59 -14.17 13.68 13.26
N GLU A 60 -14.36 13.73 14.58
CA GLU A 60 -15.22 12.78 15.29
C GLU A 60 -16.67 12.84 14.81
N LEU A 61 -17.27 14.04 14.70
CA LEU A 61 -18.65 14.20 14.25
C LEU A 61 -18.84 13.66 12.82
N ALA A 62 -17.91 13.98 11.92
CA ALA A 62 -17.93 13.49 10.54
C ALA A 62 -17.92 11.95 10.47
N VAL A 63 -17.09 11.29 11.29
CA VAL A 63 -17.06 9.83 11.35
C VAL A 63 -18.35 9.28 11.97
N ARG A 64 -18.89 9.90 13.02
CA ARG A 64 -20.16 9.47 13.62
C ARG A 64 -21.31 9.47 12.61
N ASP A 65 -21.44 10.55 11.83
CA ASP A 65 -22.53 10.66 10.85
C ASP A 65 -22.39 9.64 9.72
N MET A 66 -21.16 9.42 9.24
CA MET A 66 -20.84 8.37 8.28
C MET A 66 -21.21 6.98 8.82
N LEU A 67 -20.85 6.66 10.07
CA LEU A 67 -21.18 5.37 10.69
C LEU A 67 -22.70 5.18 10.84
N LYS A 68 -23.46 6.22 11.17
CA LYS A 68 -24.94 6.17 11.23
C LYS A 68 -25.56 5.86 9.87
N GLU A 69 -25.04 6.46 8.80
CA GLU A 69 -25.50 6.18 7.45
C GLU A 69 -25.21 4.73 7.04
N ILE A 70 -23.97 4.27 7.26
CA ILE A 70 -23.58 2.88 6.99
C ILE A 70 -24.45 1.91 7.80
N ALA A 71 -24.69 2.18 9.09
CA ALA A 71 -25.52 1.31 9.93
C ALA A 71 -26.97 1.20 9.42
N ARG A 72 -27.58 2.32 9.00
CA ARG A 72 -28.92 2.34 8.41
C ARG A 72 -28.96 1.54 7.10
N ASN A 73 -27.97 1.74 6.23
CA ASN A 73 -27.86 1.04 4.97
C ASN A 73 -27.63 -0.47 5.16
N ALA A 74 -26.77 -0.86 6.10
CA ALA A 74 -26.51 -2.25 6.45
C ALA A 74 -27.78 -2.92 6.97
N LEU A 75 -28.46 -2.30 7.94
CA LEU A 75 -29.70 -2.81 8.52
C LEU A 75 -30.78 -2.99 7.45
N ALA A 76 -30.94 -2.04 6.53
CA ALA A 76 -31.91 -2.13 5.44
C ALA A 76 -31.60 -3.27 4.44
N LYS A 77 -30.32 -3.55 4.18
CA LYS A 77 -29.89 -4.56 3.20
C LYS A 77 -29.82 -5.97 3.77
N THR A 78 -29.35 -6.12 5.01
CA THR A 78 -28.99 -7.43 5.60
C THR A 78 -29.78 -7.76 6.86
N GLY A 79 -30.56 -6.83 7.40
CA GLY A 79 -31.23 -6.98 8.69
C GLY A 79 -30.29 -6.89 9.89
N SER A 80 -29.02 -6.50 9.69
CA SER A 80 -28.00 -6.44 10.75
C SER A 80 -27.12 -5.20 10.64
N THR A 81 -26.71 -4.66 11.78
CA THR A 81 -25.67 -3.62 11.89
C THR A 81 -24.27 -4.19 12.13
N VAL A 82 -24.13 -5.52 12.01
CA VAL A 82 -22.85 -6.23 12.14
C VAL A 82 -22.30 -6.54 10.76
N LEU A 83 -21.11 -6.02 10.48
CA LEU A 83 -20.35 -6.25 9.25
C LEU A 83 -19.18 -7.18 9.54
N LYS A 84 -18.83 -8.06 8.59
CA LYS A 84 -17.72 -9.01 8.76
C LYS A 84 -16.92 -9.16 7.49
N ALA A 85 -15.61 -9.24 7.62
CA ALA A 85 -14.74 -9.67 6.55
C ALA A 85 -13.52 -10.42 7.10
N THR A 86 -13.02 -11.32 6.27
CA THR A 86 -11.74 -11.99 6.47
C THR A 86 -10.93 -11.86 5.20
N GLU A 87 -9.65 -11.57 5.37
CA GLU A 87 -8.64 -11.64 4.33
C GLU A 87 -7.42 -12.43 4.85
N TYR A 88 -6.56 -12.88 3.95
CA TYR A 88 -5.44 -13.76 4.31
C TYR A 88 -4.13 -13.18 3.79
N MET A 89 -3.09 -13.27 4.61
CA MET A 89 -1.71 -13.14 4.16
C MET A 89 -1.34 -14.34 3.28
N ASP A 90 -0.34 -14.21 2.41
CA ASP A 90 0.04 -15.28 1.46
C ASP A 90 0.50 -16.58 2.13
N ASN A 91 0.90 -16.53 3.41
CA ASN A 91 1.23 -17.70 4.23
C ASN A 91 0.01 -18.38 4.88
N GLY A 92 -1.21 -17.87 4.63
CA GLY A 92 -2.47 -18.38 5.17
C GLY A 92 -2.88 -17.77 6.51
N THR A 93 -2.10 -16.86 7.10
CA THR A 93 -2.50 -16.18 8.35
C THR A 93 -3.74 -15.30 8.10
N PRO A 94 -4.85 -15.51 8.83
CA PRO A 94 -6.05 -14.70 8.65
C PRO A 94 -5.93 -13.35 9.35
N ILE A 95 -6.47 -12.31 8.71
CA ILE A 95 -6.84 -11.04 9.32
C ILE A 95 -8.37 -10.97 9.30
N VAL A 96 -8.98 -10.98 10.48
CA VAL A 96 -10.43 -11.04 10.66
C VAL A 96 -10.90 -9.71 11.24
N LEU A 97 -12.00 -9.17 10.72
CA LEU A 97 -12.65 -8.00 11.27
C LEU A 97 -14.16 -8.24 11.40
N THR A 98 -14.67 -8.03 12.59
CA THR A 98 -16.11 -7.83 12.85
C THR A 98 -16.33 -6.38 13.27
N VAL A 99 -17.25 -5.68 12.61
CA VAL A 99 -17.65 -4.32 12.96
C VAL A 99 -19.08 -4.33 13.46
N THR A 100 -19.30 -3.95 14.70
CA THR A 100 -20.65 -3.75 15.26
C THR A 100 -20.95 -2.26 15.29
N LEU A 101 -21.95 -1.82 14.52
CA LEU A 101 -22.33 -0.42 14.40
C LEU A 101 -23.50 -0.07 15.32
N ASP A 102 -23.39 1.07 15.99
CA ASP A 102 -24.49 1.73 16.70
C ASP A 102 -25.07 2.82 15.80
N LYS A 103 -26.30 2.58 15.33
CA LYS A 103 -27.00 3.48 14.40
C LYS A 103 -27.42 4.81 15.02
N ASP A 104 -27.53 4.89 16.35
CA ASP A 104 -28.09 6.05 17.05
C ASP A 104 -26.95 6.93 17.59
N LEU A 105 -25.92 6.32 18.18
CA LEU A 105 -24.73 7.03 18.67
C LEU A 105 -23.70 7.33 17.58
N GLY A 106 -23.75 6.63 16.44
CA GLY A 106 -22.71 6.72 15.41
C GLY A 106 -21.36 6.19 15.89
N SER A 107 -21.37 5.15 16.72
CA SER A 107 -20.15 4.52 17.22
C SER A 107 -19.98 3.13 16.59
N ALA A 108 -18.75 2.61 16.67
CA ALA A 108 -18.45 1.28 16.16
C ALA A 108 -17.54 0.52 17.13
N VAL A 109 -17.74 -0.81 17.21
CA VAL A 109 -16.75 -1.72 17.77
C VAL A 109 -16.09 -2.46 16.62
N CYS A 110 -14.81 -2.19 16.38
CA CYS A 110 -13.97 -2.91 15.43
C CYS A 110 -13.20 -4.00 16.19
N ASP A 111 -13.66 -5.24 16.05
CA ASP A 111 -13.12 -6.41 16.72
C ASP A 111 -12.33 -7.30 15.76
N PHE A 112 -11.02 -7.41 16.02
CA PHE A 112 -10.09 -8.25 15.27
C PHE A 112 -9.93 -9.66 15.83
N THR A 113 -10.77 -10.08 16.78
CA THR A 113 -10.79 -11.45 17.32
C THR A 113 -10.94 -12.48 16.20
N GLY A 114 -10.13 -13.54 16.25
CA GLY A 114 -10.01 -14.55 15.19
C GLY A 114 -8.87 -14.29 14.20
N THR A 115 -8.24 -13.10 14.26
CA THR A 115 -6.97 -12.84 13.58
C THR A 115 -5.87 -13.77 14.08
N GLY A 116 -5.01 -14.23 13.16
CA GLY A 116 -3.97 -15.21 13.46
C GLY A 116 -2.94 -14.74 14.48
N VAL A 117 -2.32 -15.71 15.15
CA VAL A 117 -1.23 -15.48 16.13
C VAL A 117 -0.01 -14.84 15.47
N GLU A 118 0.88 -14.29 16.30
CA GLU A 118 2.22 -13.85 15.89
C GLU A 118 2.90 -14.88 14.96
N VAL A 119 3.52 -14.39 13.88
CA VAL A 119 4.16 -15.26 12.89
C VAL A 119 5.67 -15.28 13.06
N TRP A 120 6.28 -16.45 12.82
CA TRP A 120 7.73 -16.60 12.69
C TRP A 120 8.22 -16.01 11.37
N GLY A 121 8.32 -14.68 11.34
CA GLY A 121 8.65 -13.88 10.17
C GLY A 121 8.52 -12.40 10.48
N ASN A 122 8.60 -11.55 9.46
CA ASN A 122 8.59 -10.11 9.64
C ASN A 122 7.25 -9.43 9.35
N LEU A 123 6.18 -10.19 9.11
CA LEU A 123 4.85 -9.64 8.78
C LEU A 123 4.07 -9.17 10.03
N ASN A 124 4.65 -9.27 11.22
CA ASN A 124 3.99 -8.80 12.43
C ASN A 124 3.83 -7.28 12.40
N ALA A 125 2.63 -6.80 12.70
CA ALA A 125 2.28 -5.39 12.69
C ALA A 125 2.04 -4.93 14.14
N PRO A 126 2.83 -3.98 14.66
CA PRO A 126 2.54 -3.36 15.95
C PRO A 126 1.14 -2.75 15.96
N ARG A 127 0.50 -2.70 17.14
CA ARG A 127 -0.84 -2.14 17.32
C ARG A 127 -1.06 -0.78 16.63
N ALA A 128 -0.05 0.09 16.65
CA ALA A 128 -0.10 1.40 15.99
C ALA A 128 -0.36 1.34 14.48
N ILE A 129 0.11 0.30 13.79
CA ILE A 129 -0.13 0.07 12.35
C ILE A 129 -1.60 -0.23 12.10
N THR A 130 -2.20 -1.10 12.91
CA THR A 130 -3.63 -1.44 12.83
C THR A 130 -4.50 -0.20 13.04
N LEU A 131 -4.18 0.62 14.04
CA LEU A 131 -4.91 1.87 14.31
C LEU A 131 -4.75 2.88 13.16
N SER A 132 -3.55 3.01 12.60
CA SER A 132 -3.28 3.91 11.48
C SER A 132 -4.04 3.49 10.22
N ALA A 133 -4.06 2.19 9.91
CA ALA A 133 -4.82 1.67 8.78
C ALA A 133 -6.33 1.87 8.95
N LEU A 134 -6.85 1.70 10.17
CA LEU A 134 -8.25 1.96 10.48
C LEU A 134 -8.62 3.44 10.34
N ILE A 135 -7.80 4.37 10.88
CA ILE A 135 -8.00 5.82 10.72
C ILE A 135 -8.05 6.18 9.24
N TYR A 136 -7.09 5.68 8.45
CA TYR A 136 -7.04 5.93 7.01
C TYR A 136 -8.33 5.49 6.32
N CYS A 137 -8.81 4.27 6.60
CA CYS A 137 -10.04 3.76 5.99
C CYS A 137 -11.26 4.59 6.39
N LEU A 138 -11.39 4.93 7.67
CA LEU A 138 -12.47 5.77 8.16
C LEU A 138 -12.47 7.12 7.44
N ARG A 139 -11.31 7.80 7.36
CA ARG A 139 -11.18 9.06 6.64
C ARG A 139 -11.53 8.91 5.16
N CYS A 140 -11.12 7.83 4.50
CA CYS A 140 -11.46 7.58 3.09
C CYS A 140 -12.96 7.39 2.85
N MET A 141 -13.71 6.93 3.85
CA MET A 141 -15.16 6.78 3.78
C MET A 141 -15.91 8.05 4.16
N VAL A 142 -15.26 9.00 4.84
CA VAL A 142 -15.86 10.31 5.11
C VAL A 142 -16.00 11.06 3.78
N GLY A 143 -17.24 11.24 3.32
CA GLY A 143 -17.57 11.82 2.01
C GLY A 143 -17.34 13.33 1.87
N HIS A 144 -16.49 13.93 2.72
CA HIS A 144 -16.12 15.34 2.68
C HIS A 144 -14.72 15.54 3.28
N ASP A 145 -14.13 16.72 3.04
CA ASP A 145 -12.78 17.00 3.47
C ASP A 145 -12.68 17.14 5.00
N VAL A 146 -12.07 16.12 5.61
CA VAL A 146 -11.74 16.09 7.04
C VAL A 146 -10.23 15.86 7.20
N PRO A 147 -9.53 16.68 8.02
CA PRO A 147 -8.13 16.46 8.32
C PRO A 147 -7.89 15.10 8.97
N LEU A 148 -6.83 14.39 8.56
CA LEU A 148 -6.43 13.12 9.16
C LEU A 148 -5.91 13.37 10.60
N ASN A 149 -6.66 12.95 11.61
CA ASN A 149 -6.29 13.12 13.01
C ASN A 149 -6.97 12.08 13.93
N GLN A 150 -6.57 12.06 15.21
CA GLN A 150 -7.05 11.09 16.22
C GLN A 150 -8.57 11.14 16.45
N GLY A 151 -9.23 12.28 16.20
CA GLY A 151 -10.68 12.43 16.32
C GLY A 151 -11.47 11.43 15.49
N CYS A 152 -10.92 10.95 14.37
CA CYS A 152 -11.53 9.90 13.55
C CYS A 152 -11.72 8.56 14.30
N LEU A 153 -10.91 8.27 15.33
CA LEU A 153 -11.04 7.05 16.13
C LEU A 153 -11.84 7.22 17.42
N ASN A 154 -12.10 8.45 17.87
CA ASN A 154 -12.87 8.67 19.09
C ASN A 154 -14.21 7.91 19.14
N PRO A 155 -14.99 7.78 18.05
CA PRO A 155 -16.24 7.01 18.08
C PRO A 155 -16.04 5.50 17.90
N VAL A 156 -14.80 5.02 17.78
CA VAL A 156 -14.48 3.63 17.42
C VAL A 156 -13.69 2.94 18.53
N LYS A 157 -14.31 1.92 19.14
CA LYS A 157 -13.63 1.00 20.05
C LYS A 157 -12.91 -0.07 19.26
N VAL A 158 -11.59 -0.19 19.43
CA VAL A 158 -10.76 -1.18 18.71
C VAL A 158 -10.30 -2.30 19.64
N ILE A 159 -10.70 -3.53 19.33
CA ILE A 159 -10.30 -4.75 20.03
C ILE A 159 -9.31 -5.49 19.13
N ILE A 160 -8.08 -5.71 19.63
CA ILE A 160 -7.05 -6.48 18.94
C ILE A 160 -6.63 -7.60 19.90
N PRO A 161 -6.67 -8.87 19.47
CA PRO A 161 -6.25 -9.97 20.33
C PRO A 161 -4.75 -9.86 20.62
N PRO A 162 -4.32 -9.97 21.90
CA PRO A 162 -2.91 -9.96 22.26
C PRO A 162 -2.18 -11.17 21.66
N GLN A 163 -0.87 -11.04 21.41
CA GLN A 163 -0.03 -12.08 20.80
C GLN A 163 -0.50 -12.50 19.39
N SER A 164 -1.24 -11.63 18.72
CA SER A 164 -1.64 -11.80 17.32
C SER A 164 -0.62 -11.17 16.38
N ILE A 165 -0.74 -11.45 15.08
CA ILE A 165 0.03 -10.73 14.05
C ILE A 165 -0.22 -9.21 14.08
N LEU A 166 -1.29 -8.72 14.72
CA LEU A 166 -1.64 -7.30 14.86
C LEU A 166 -1.33 -6.68 16.24
N ASP A 167 -0.91 -7.50 17.20
CA ASP A 167 -0.41 -7.10 18.51
C ASP A 167 0.66 -8.10 18.97
N PRO A 168 1.80 -8.14 18.25
CA PRO A 168 2.85 -9.12 18.51
C PRO A 168 3.64 -8.77 19.77
N SER A 169 4.45 -9.71 20.23
CA SER A 169 5.43 -9.49 21.29
C SER A 169 6.52 -8.51 20.87
N GLU A 170 7.20 -7.91 21.86
CA GLU A 170 8.30 -6.96 21.63
C GLU A 170 9.50 -7.56 20.89
N ASN A 171 9.62 -8.89 20.86
CA ASN A 171 10.71 -9.60 20.21
C ASN A 171 10.41 -9.95 18.74
N ALA A 172 9.17 -9.75 18.29
CA ALA A 172 8.77 -10.10 16.94
C ALA A 172 9.45 -9.21 15.89
N ALA A 173 9.79 -9.79 14.74
CA ALA A 173 10.21 -8.99 13.60
C ALA A 173 8.99 -8.30 12.96
N VAL A 174 9.11 -7.00 12.69
CA VAL A 174 7.96 -6.15 12.30
C VAL A 174 8.11 -5.40 10.97
N VAL A 175 9.23 -5.58 10.26
CA VAL A 175 9.54 -4.82 9.03
C VAL A 175 8.42 -4.91 7.98
N GLY A 176 7.88 -6.10 7.77
CA GLY A 176 6.78 -6.39 6.85
C GLY A 176 5.41 -5.95 7.35
N GLY A 177 5.25 -5.65 8.64
CA GLY A 177 3.98 -5.21 9.23
C GLY A 177 3.49 -3.90 8.64
N ASN A 178 4.36 -2.88 8.59
CA ASN A 178 4.02 -1.56 8.05
C ASN A 178 3.79 -1.57 6.53
N VAL A 179 4.42 -2.50 5.80
CA VAL A 179 4.36 -2.50 4.34
C VAL A 179 3.33 -3.48 3.76
N LEU A 180 3.19 -4.67 4.33
CA LEU A 180 2.36 -5.73 3.75
C LEU A 180 1.10 -5.98 4.57
N THR A 181 1.26 -6.15 5.88
CA THR A 181 0.12 -6.42 6.77
C THR A 181 -0.81 -5.22 6.88
N SER A 182 -0.26 -4.00 6.88
CA SER A 182 -1.06 -2.75 6.82
C SER A 182 -1.98 -2.70 5.59
N GLN A 183 -1.49 -3.10 4.40
CA GLN A 183 -2.31 -3.19 3.19
C GLN A 183 -3.44 -4.20 3.37
N ARG A 184 -3.15 -5.34 4.01
CA ARG A 184 -4.16 -6.36 4.31
C ARG A 184 -5.22 -5.87 5.31
N ILE A 185 -4.82 -5.06 6.29
CA ILE A 185 -5.76 -4.43 7.24
C ILE A 185 -6.68 -3.46 6.49
N VAL A 186 -6.15 -2.66 5.56
CA VAL A 186 -7.00 -1.82 4.69
C VAL A 186 -7.98 -2.66 3.88
N ASP A 187 -7.48 -3.71 3.24
CA ASP A 187 -8.29 -4.60 2.42
C ASP A 187 -9.45 -5.21 3.23
N VAL A 188 -9.21 -5.69 4.45
CA VAL A 188 -10.28 -6.28 5.29
C VAL A 188 -11.26 -5.23 5.80
N VAL A 189 -10.79 -4.02 6.14
CA VAL A 189 -11.67 -2.93 6.59
C VAL A 189 -12.58 -2.49 5.44
N LEU A 190 -12.03 -2.15 4.28
CA LEU A 190 -12.82 -1.73 3.12
C LEU A 190 -13.76 -2.85 2.62
N LYS A 191 -13.35 -4.12 2.74
CA LYS A 191 -14.20 -5.28 2.44
C LYS A 191 -15.37 -5.39 3.41
N ALA A 192 -15.15 -5.25 4.71
CA ALA A 192 -16.21 -5.34 5.73
C ALA A 192 -17.25 -4.25 5.50
N PHE A 193 -16.80 -3.02 5.22
CA PHE A 193 -17.67 -1.88 4.91
C PHE A 193 -18.24 -1.87 3.49
N GLN A 194 -17.84 -2.82 2.63
CA GLN A 194 -18.25 -2.93 1.22
C GLN A 194 -18.06 -1.63 0.41
N VAL A 195 -16.92 -0.97 0.62
CA VAL A 195 -16.63 0.34 0.02
C VAL A 195 -16.24 0.23 -1.46
N CYS A 196 -15.25 -0.62 -1.74
CA CYS A 196 -14.69 -0.83 -3.07
C CYS A 196 -14.04 -2.20 -3.19
N ALA A 197 -13.76 -2.64 -4.41
CA ALA A 197 -12.94 -3.82 -4.66
C ALA A 197 -11.50 -3.61 -4.15
N ALA A 198 -10.76 -4.70 -3.95
CA ALA A 198 -9.39 -4.61 -3.47
C ALA A 198 -8.48 -3.95 -4.49
N SER A 199 -7.58 -3.08 -4.02
CA SER A 199 -6.40 -2.73 -4.80
C SER A 199 -5.38 -3.87 -4.79
N GLN A 200 -4.21 -3.67 -5.39
CA GLN A 200 -3.12 -4.64 -5.43
C GLN A 200 -2.68 -5.20 -4.08
N GLY A 201 -3.07 -4.61 -2.94
CA GLY A 201 -2.84 -5.15 -1.59
C GLY A 201 -1.37 -5.38 -1.25
N CYS A 202 -0.45 -4.64 -1.90
CA CYS A 202 0.99 -4.83 -1.77
C CYS A 202 1.73 -3.54 -2.16
N MET A 203 2.82 -3.20 -1.46
CA MET A 203 3.73 -2.11 -1.88
C MET A 203 4.81 -2.57 -2.87
N ASN A 204 4.85 -3.88 -3.14
CA ASN A 204 5.86 -4.56 -3.94
C ASN A 204 7.30 -4.13 -3.60
N ASN A 205 7.69 -4.34 -2.34
CA ASN A 205 9.01 -3.90 -1.87
C ASN A 205 10.11 -4.71 -2.55
N LEU A 206 11.05 -3.96 -3.14
CA LEU A 206 12.27 -4.46 -3.72
C LEU A 206 13.45 -3.80 -3.02
N THR A 207 14.31 -4.61 -2.41
CA THR A 207 15.56 -4.12 -1.83
C THR A 207 16.73 -4.85 -2.44
N LEU A 208 17.75 -4.08 -2.80
CA LEU A 208 18.99 -4.54 -3.40
C LEU A 208 20.14 -3.97 -2.60
N GLY A 209 21.25 -4.69 -2.50
CA GLY A 209 22.43 -4.09 -1.87
C GLY A 209 23.62 -5.02 -1.80
N GLU A 210 24.72 -4.42 -1.35
CA GLU A 210 25.97 -5.07 -0.99
C GLU A 210 26.38 -4.55 0.41
N GLU A 211 27.65 -4.66 0.79
CA GLU A 211 28.13 -4.16 2.09
C GLU A 211 28.00 -2.64 2.21
N ASN A 212 28.30 -1.90 1.13
CA ASN A 212 28.51 -0.45 1.16
C ASN A 212 27.41 0.39 0.52
N TRP A 213 26.35 -0.24 0.00
CA TRP A 213 25.21 0.46 -0.58
C TRP A 213 23.94 -0.36 -0.47
N GLY A 214 22.82 0.35 -0.50
CA GLY A 214 21.49 -0.22 -0.55
C GLY A 214 20.60 0.59 -1.49
N TYR A 215 19.69 -0.10 -2.16
CA TYR A 215 18.60 0.46 -2.92
C TYR A 215 17.29 -0.12 -2.40
N TYR A 216 16.30 0.73 -2.23
CA TYR A 216 14.96 0.34 -1.83
C TYR A 216 13.95 1.04 -2.72
N GLU A 217 13.03 0.27 -3.27
CA GLU A 217 11.93 0.76 -4.08
C GLU A 217 10.63 0.05 -3.70
N THR A 218 9.53 0.80 -3.79
CA THR A 218 8.17 0.28 -3.80
C THR A 218 7.62 0.40 -5.21
N VAL A 219 7.13 -0.70 -5.79
CA VAL A 219 6.62 -0.71 -7.16
C VAL A 219 5.10 -0.63 -7.16
N ALA A 220 4.55 0.21 -8.03
CA ALA A 220 3.12 0.45 -8.17
C ALA A 220 2.35 -0.78 -8.70
N GLY A 221 1.02 -0.70 -8.77
CA GLY A 221 0.17 -1.76 -9.31
C GLY A 221 -1.25 -1.28 -9.56
N GLY A 222 -2.22 -2.19 -9.62
CA GLY A 222 -3.61 -1.84 -9.93
C GLY A 222 -4.41 -1.37 -8.72
N SER A 223 -5.19 -0.29 -8.86
CA SER A 223 -6.18 0.10 -7.84
C SER A 223 -7.51 -0.64 -8.04
N GLY A 224 -8.23 -0.86 -6.94
CA GLY A 224 -9.57 -1.45 -6.99
C GLY A 224 -10.59 -0.50 -7.61
N ALA A 225 -11.59 -1.07 -8.29
CA ALA A 225 -12.76 -0.34 -8.77
C ALA A 225 -13.80 -0.13 -7.66
N GLY A 226 -14.71 0.81 -7.84
CA GLY A 226 -15.78 1.07 -6.87
C GLY A 226 -17.09 1.53 -7.51
N PRO A 227 -18.09 1.91 -6.70
CA PRO A 227 -19.41 2.30 -7.19
C PRO A 227 -19.37 3.62 -7.98
N GLY A 228 -19.11 3.51 -9.29
CA GLY A 228 -19.10 4.65 -10.21
C GLY A 228 -17.75 4.94 -10.86
N TRP A 229 -16.72 4.14 -10.61
CA TRP A 229 -15.38 4.40 -11.14
C TRP A 229 -14.56 3.12 -11.41
N HIS A 230 -13.80 3.16 -12.51
CA HIS A 230 -12.74 2.19 -12.80
C HIS A 230 -11.54 2.36 -11.87
N GLY A 231 -10.80 1.28 -11.65
CA GLY A 231 -9.49 1.36 -11.03
C GLY A 231 -8.45 1.98 -11.96
N CYS A 232 -7.48 2.69 -11.40
CA CYS A 232 -6.33 3.22 -12.10
C CYS A 232 -5.19 2.19 -12.10
N GLY A 233 -4.54 2.00 -13.26
CA GLY A 233 -3.41 1.10 -13.40
C GLY A 233 -2.09 1.77 -13.06
N GLY A 234 -1.13 0.99 -12.54
CA GLY A 234 0.24 1.45 -12.27
C GLY A 234 0.37 2.58 -11.24
N VAL A 235 -0.49 2.60 -10.22
CA VAL A 235 -0.45 3.58 -9.13
C VAL A 235 -0.12 2.95 -7.79
N HIS A 236 0.47 3.73 -6.89
CA HIS A 236 0.58 3.35 -5.48
C HIS A 236 -0.76 3.53 -4.79
N THR A 237 -1.12 2.57 -3.95
CA THR A 237 -2.46 2.51 -3.33
C THR A 237 -2.35 2.40 -1.82
N HIS A 238 -3.28 3.04 -1.13
CA HIS A 238 -3.46 2.95 0.32
C HIS A 238 -2.22 3.30 1.13
N MET A 239 -1.56 2.30 1.72
CA MET A 239 -0.47 2.49 2.67
C MET A 239 0.86 2.92 2.01
N THR A 240 0.85 3.22 0.71
CA THR A 240 2.03 3.65 -0.04
C THR A 240 1.84 5.05 -0.62
N ASN A 241 2.78 5.95 -0.33
CA ASN A 241 2.78 7.33 -0.82
C ASN A 241 4.20 7.75 -1.25
N THR A 242 4.78 6.97 -2.15
CA THR A 242 6.11 7.21 -2.70
C THR A 242 5.99 7.53 -4.19
N ARG A 243 6.94 8.30 -4.71
CA ARG A 243 7.13 8.43 -6.16
C ARG A 243 8.13 7.38 -6.63
N ILE A 244 7.98 6.96 -7.88
CA ILE A 244 8.99 6.11 -8.51
C ILE A 244 10.29 6.88 -8.74
N THR A 245 11.41 6.17 -8.62
CA THR A 245 12.73 6.68 -8.99
C THR A 245 12.91 6.62 -10.51
N ASP A 246 13.34 7.73 -11.11
CA ASP A 246 13.62 7.79 -12.55
C ASP A 246 14.60 6.71 -12.99
N VAL A 247 14.32 6.07 -14.13
CA VAL A 247 15.14 4.98 -14.67
C VAL A 247 16.59 5.42 -14.86
N GLU A 248 16.81 6.61 -15.43
CA GLU A 248 18.16 7.17 -15.64
C GLU A 248 18.94 7.30 -14.32
N ILE A 249 18.25 7.65 -13.22
CA ILE A 249 18.87 7.76 -11.91
C ILE A 249 19.21 6.38 -11.35
N VAL A 250 18.32 5.40 -11.52
CA VAL A 250 18.57 4.01 -11.10
C VAL A 250 19.80 3.46 -11.83
N GLU A 251 19.83 3.55 -13.15
CA GLU A 251 20.91 2.99 -13.98
C GLU A 251 22.26 3.71 -13.79
N ARG A 252 22.22 5.01 -13.48
CA ARG A 252 23.43 5.79 -13.19
C ARG A 252 24.03 5.47 -11.83
N ARG A 253 23.20 5.20 -10.82
CA ARG A 253 23.64 5.06 -9.43
C ARG A 253 23.91 3.61 -9.02
N TYR A 254 23.24 2.65 -9.66
CA TYR A 254 23.26 1.26 -9.21
C TYR A 254 23.67 0.31 -10.35
N PRO A 255 24.28 -0.85 -10.04
CA PRO A 255 24.75 -1.80 -11.05
C PRO A 255 23.59 -2.65 -11.60
N MET A 256 22.57 -2.00 -12.16
CA MET A 256 21.41 -2.65 -12.77
C MET A 256 20.85 -1.81 -13.91
N LEU A 257 20.18 -2.46 -14.86
CA LEU A 257 19.49 -1.84 -15.98
C LEU A 257 18.00 -2.14 -15.90
N VAL A 258 17.15 -1.14 -16.15
CA VAL A 258 15.70 -1.30 -16.20
C VAL A 258 15.30 -1.62 -17.63
N THR A 259 15.15 -2.90 -17.96
CA THR A 259 14.86 -3.32 -19.35
C THR A 259 13.39 -3.22 -19.72
N LYS A 260 12.50 -3.14 -18.72
CA LYS A 260 11.06 -2.95 -18.93
C LYS A 260 10.43 -2.30 -17.72
N PHE A 261 9.57 -1.33 -17.97
CA PHE A 261 8.64 -0.83 -16.98
C PHE A 261 7.35 -0.36 -17.66
N SER A 262 6.31 -1.19 -17.62
CA SER A 262 5.06 -0.96 -18.34
C SER A 262 3.86 -1.38 -17.49
N LEU A 263 2.66 -0.92 -17.85
CA LEU A 263 1.43 -1.55 -17.38
C LEU A 263 1.44 -3.05 -17.77
N ARG A 264 0.76 -3.86 -16.97
CA ARG A 264 0.57 -5.30 -17.15
C ARG A 264 -0.85 -5.52 -17.67
N PRO A 265 -1.05 -5.58 -19.00
CA PRO A 265 -2.39 -5.55 -19.59
C PRO A 265 -3.26 -6.69 -19.05
N GLN A 266 -4.56 -6.39 -18.87
CA GLN A 266 -5.59 -7.38 -18.50
C GLN A 266 -5.38 -8.03 -17.13
N SER A 267 -4.58 -7.41 -16.27
CA SER A 267 -4.37 -7.91 -14.91
C SER A 267 -5.40 -7.39 -13.91
N GLY A 268 -6.11 -6.31 -14.24
CA GLY A 268 -7.25 -5.81 -13.46
C GLY A 268 -8.50 -6.67 -13.66
N GLY A 269 -9.21 -6.98 -12.58
CA GLY A 269 -10.44 -7.76 -12.59
C GLY A 269 -11.56 -7.05 -13.36
N ARG A 270 -12.37 -7.82 -14.09
CA ARG A 270 -13.48 -7.28 -14.88
C ARG A 270 -14.70 -6.98 -14.02
N GLY A 271 -15.54 -6.06 -14.48
CA GLY A 271 -16.83 -5.76 -13.87
C GLY A 271 -17.54 -4.66 -14.64
N ARG A 272 -18.69 -4.19 -14.15
CA ARG A 272 -19.25 -2.92 -14.65
C ARG A 272 -18.20 -1.80 -14.58
N TRP A 273 -17.41 -1.83 -13.52
CA TRP A 273 -16.20 -1.02 -13.39
C TRP A 273 -14.99 -1.95 -13.26
N ASN A 274 -14.14 -1.97 -14.28
CA ASN A 274 -12.88 -2.71 -14.29
C ASN A 274 -11.89 -2.19 -13.24
N GLY A 275 -11.18 -3.11 -12.59
CA GLY A 275 -10.02 -2.81 -11.76
C GLY A 275 -8.81 -2.35 -12.60
N GLY A 276 -7.89 -1.63 -11.96
CA GLY A 276 -6.69 -1.14 -12.63
C GLY A 276 -5.69 -2.26 -12.92
N ASP A 277 -4.96 -2.12 -14.01
CA ASP A 277 -3.87 -3.04 -14.34
C ASP A 277 -2.64 -2.81 -13.45
N GLY A 278 -1.97 -3.91 -13.09
CA GLY A 278 -0.66 -3.89 -12.46
C GLY A 278 0.45 -3.39 -13.40
N VAL A 279 1.70 -3.62 -13.02
CA VAL A 279 2.88 -3.28 -13.82
C VAL A 279 3.82 -4.48 -13.95
N THR A 280 4.58 -4.49 -15.04
CA THR A 280 5.75 -5.35 -15.21
C THR A 280 7.01 -4.49 -15.09
N ARG A 281 7.89 -4.83 -14.15
CA ARG A 281 9.19 -4.20 -13.95
C ARG A 281 10.31 -5.23 -14.08
N GLU A 282 11.24 -5.01 -15.02
CA GLU A 282 12.37 -5.89 -15.28
C GLU A 282 13.69 -5.20 -14.97
N LEU A 283 14.55 -5.88 -14.21
CA LEU A 283 15.88 -5.43 -13.85
C LEU A 283 16.92 -6.46 -14.27
N VAL A 284 17.93 -6.05 -15.03
CA VAL A 284 19.10 -6.89 -15.35
C VAL A 284 20.26 -6.45 -14.47
N PHE A 285 20.84 -7.38 -13.71
CA PHE A 285 21.94 -7.07 -12.80
C PHE A 285 23.28 -7.03 -13.55
N ARG A 286 24.10 -6.03 -13.25
CA ARG A 286 25.46 -5.85 -13.82
C ARG A 286 26.55 -6.35 -12.89
N ARG A 287 26.21 -6.65 -11.63
CA ARG A 287 27.09 -7.16 -10.57
C ARG A 287 26.34 -8.17 -9.71
N SER A 288 27.09 -8.92 -8.91
CA SER A 288 26.51 -9.78 -7.89
C SER A 288 25.91 -8.91 -6.79
N VAL A 289 24.60 -9.00 -6.57
CA VAL A 289 23.89 -8.22 -5.54
C VAL A 289 22.99 -9.11 -4.68
N GLN A 290 22.84 -8.75 -3.40
CA GLN A 290 21.82 -9.35 -2.56
C GLN A 290 20.47 -8.77 -2.97
N LEU A 291 19.60 -9.62 -3.54
CA LEU A 291 18.23 -9.28 -3.88
C LEU A 291 17.31 -9.79 -2.77
N SER A 292 16.51 -8.89 -2.20
CA SER A 292 15.44 -9.26 -1.27
C SER A 292 14.10 -8.68 -1.75
N VAL A 293 13.13 -9.57 -1.83
CA VAL A 293 11.77 -9.31 -2.33
C VAL A 293 10.83 -9.48 -1.14
N LEU A 294 10.02 -8.47 -0.84
CA LEU A 294 9.05 -8.49 0.25
C LEU A 294 7.68 -8.07 -0.28
N THR A 295 6.90 -9.06 -0.70
CA THR A 295 5.65 -8.85 -1.43
C THR A 295 4.51 -9.79 -0.98
N GLU A 296 3.27 -9.47 -1.36
CA GLU A 296 2.00 -10.16 -1.00
C GLU A 296 1.08 -10.29 -2.22
N ARG A 297 -0.05 -10.99 -2.11
CA ARG A 297 -0.98 -11.26 -3.23
C ARG A 297 -0.33 -12.10 -4.34
N ARG A 298 0.53 -13.05 -3.95
CA ARG A 298 1.12 -14.08 -4.82
C ARG A 298 0.41 -15.42 -4.63
N SER A 299 -0.17 -15.67 -3.46
CA SER A 299 -1.03 -16.83 -3.19
C SER A 299 -2.49 -16.50 -3.45
N PHE A 300 -2.96 -15.36 -2.91
CA PHE A 300 -4.36 -14.92 -2.99
C PHE A 300 -4.55 -13.74 -3.94
N GLN A 301 -5.66 -13.74 -4.69
CA GLN A 301 -6.02 -12.66 -5.62
C GLN A 301 -6.61 -11.44 -4.88
N PRO A 302 -6.38 -10.20 -5.35
CA PRO A 302 -7.18 -9.04 -4.96
C PRO A 302 -8.67 -9.28 -5.27
N TYR A 303 -9.54 -9.18 -4.26
CA TYR A 303 -10.96 -9.50 -4.43
C TYR A 303 -11.68 -8.46 -5.30
N GLY A 304 -12.63 -8.92 -6.12
CA GLY A 304 -13.67 -8.06 -6.70
C GLY A 304 -14.82 -7.81 -5.72
N MET A 305 -15.72 -6.88 -6.05
CA MET A 305 -16.84 -6.52 -5.17
C MET A 305 -18.16 -6.43 -5.94
N ASN A 306 -19.26 -6.79 -5.28
CA ASN A 306 -20.63 -6.70 -5.82
C ASN A 306 -20.82 -7.35 -7.20
N GLY A 307 -20.17 -8.50 -7.43
CA GLY A 307 -20.23 -9.24 -8.69
C GLY A 307 -19.09 -8.94 -9.66
N GLY A 308 -18.17 -8.03 -9.32
CA GLY A 308 -16.93 -7.86 -10.07
C GLY A 308 -15.92 -8.99 -9.81
N GLU A 309 -15.09 -9.27 -10.80
CA GLU A 309 -14.06 -10.30 -10.77
C GLU A 309 -12.83 -9.84 -10.00
N SER A 310 -12.07 -10.81 -9.52
CA SER A 310 -10.79 -10.58 -8.84
C SER A 310 -9.71 -10.09 -9.80
N GLY A 311 -8.78 -9.29 -9.29
CA GLY A 311 -7.55 -8.95 -10.00
C GLY A 311 -6.59 -10.13 -10.08
N GLU A 312 -5.68 -10.12 -11.05
CA GLU A 312 -4.64 -11.14 -11.14
C GLU A 312 -3.61 -11.01 -10.01
N ARG A 313 -3.03 -12.15 -9.63
CA ARG A 313 -1.96 -12.22 -8.63
C ARG A 313 -0.67 -11.62 -9.16
N GLY A 314 0.15 -11.12 -8.24
CA GLY A 314 1.52 -10.78 -8.55
C GLY A 314 2.37 -12.03 -8.80
N LEU A 315 3.52 -11.84 -9.45
CA LEU A 315 4.48 -12.91 -9.73
C LEU A 315 5.90 -12.34 -9.73
N ASN A 316 6.81 -13.03 -9.05
CA ASN A 316 8.22 -12.66 -8.98
C ASN A 316 9.05 -13.76 -9.63
N LEU A 317 9.76 -13.42 -10.71
CA LEU A 317 10.59 -14.37 -11.45
C LEU A 317 12.04 -13.92 -11.46
N LEU A 318 12.94 -14.90 -11.43
CA LEU A 318 14.35 -14.71 -11.72
C LEU A 318 14.69 -15.54 -12.96
N GLN A 319 15.12 -14.87 -14.01
CA GLN A 319 15.69 -15.50 -15.18
C GLN A 319 17.22 -15.52 -15.01
N ARG A 320 17.81 -16.72 -14.97
CA ARG A 320 19.26 -16.92 -14.92
C ARG A 320 19.86 -16.78 -16.32
N VAL A 321 21.16 -16.48 -16.37
CA VAL A 321 21.93 -16.41 -17.64
C VAL A 321 21.89 -17.70 -18.46
N ASP A 322 21.71 -18.85 -17.80
CA ASP A 322 21.56 -20.16 -18.44
C ASP A 322 20.15 -20.41 -19.04
N GLY A 323 19.26 -19.41 -18.95
CA GLY A 323 17.90 -19.46 -19.48
C GLY A 323 16.86 -19.99 -18.51
N ARG A 324 17.24 -20.53 -17.34
CA ARG A 324 16.26 -21.02 -16.35
C ARG A 324 15.42 -19.88 -15.81
N LEU A 325 14.10 -20.10 -15.75
CA LEU A 325 13.14 -19.18 -15.15
C LEU A 325 12.63 -19.74 -13.82
N ILE A 326 12.89 -19.02 -12.73
CA ILE A 326 12.65 -19.47 -11.36
C ILE A 326 11.60 -18.57 -10.72
N ASN A 327 10.53 -19.14 -10.17
CA ASN A 327 9.58 -18.41 -9.35
C ASN A 327 10.15 -18.23 -7.94
N LEU A 328 10.31 -16.97 -7.51
CA LEU A 328 10.86 -16.63 -6.19
C LEU A 328 9.79 -16.65 -5.07
N GLY A 329 8.52 -16.83 -5.41
CA GLY A 329 7.42 -16.66 -4.46
C GLY A 329 7.22 -15.20 -4.04
N GLY A 330 6.40 -14.97 -3.00
CA GLY A 330 6.11 -13.62 -2.51
C GLY A 330 7.25 -12.99 -1.71
N LYS A 331 8.10 -13.80 -1.08
CA LYS A 331 9.15 -13.34 -0.18
C LYS A 331 10.40 -14.18 -0.37
N ALA A 332 11.51 -13.55 -0.72
CA ALA A 332 12.76 -14.24 -0.95
C ALA A 332 13.95 -13.32 -0.64
N SER A 333 15.06 -13.92 -0.23
CA SER A 333 16.36 -13.26 -0.19
C SER A 333 17.37 -14.16 -0.88
N ILE A 334 17.90 -13.72 -2.01
CA ILE A 334 18.78 -14.53 -2.85
C ILE A 334 19.96 -13.69 -3.37
N GLN A 335 21.05 -14.39 -3.67
CA GLN A 335 22.13 -13.80 -4.45
C GLN A 335 21.74 -13.80 -5.94
N ALA A 336 21.69 -12.61 -6.52
CA ALA A 336 21.62 -12.42 -7.97
C ALA A 336 23.04 -12.22 -8.53
N PHE A 337 23.28 -12.68 -9.75
CA PHE A 337 24.58 -12.62 -10.43
C PHE A 337 24.52 -11.72 -11.67
N PRO A 338 25.67 -11.26 -12.20
CA PRO A 338 25.71 -10.48 -13.42
C PRO A 338 25.00 -11.20 -14.58
N GLY A 339 24.13 -10.48 -15.28
CA GLY A 339 23.32 -10.99 -16.39
C GLY A 339 22.00 -11.62 -15.97
N ASP A 340 21.80 -11.95 -14.69
CA ASP A 340 20.49 -12.38 -14.21
C ASP A 340 19.46 -11.25 -14.38
N LYS A 341 18.23 -11.64 -14.69
CA LYS A 341 17.10 -10.71 -14.80
C LYS A 341 16.05 -11.01 -13.74
N TYR A 342 15.72 -10.02 -12.92
CA TYR A 342 14.56 -10.04 -12.05
C TYR A 342 13.35 -9.45 -12.78
N ILE A 343 12.22 -10.17 -12.76
CA ILE A 343 10.96 -9.76 -13.38
C ILE A 343 9.89 -9.73 -12.29
N MET A 344 9.39 -8.54 -11.98
CA MET A 344 8.27 -8.33 -11.08
C MET A 344 7.02 -8.03 -11.91
N ASN A 345 6.00 -8.87 -11.74
CA ASN A 345 4.64 -8.56 -12.14
C ASN A 345 3.86 -8.20 -10.88
N SER A 346 3.42 -6.96 -10.74
CA SER A 346 2.58 -6.56 -9.62
C SER A 346 1.16 -7.14 -9.78
N PRO A 347 0.40 -7.26 -8.69
CA PRO A 347 -1.03 -7.56 -8.76
C PRO A 347 -1.81 -6.44 -9.47
N GLY A 348 -2.94 -6.80 -10.07
CA GLY A 348 -3.96 -5.84 -10.52
C GLY A 348 -4.92 -5.44 -9.39
N GLY A 349 -5.91 -4.62 -9.69
CA GLY A 349 -7.05 -4.34 -8.79
C GLY A 349 -8.26 -5.21 -9.12
N GLY A 350 -9.15 -5.44 -8.16
CA GLY A 350 -10.43 -6.10 -8.38
C GLY A 350 -11.44 -5.21 -9.10
N GLY A 351 -12.36 -5.82 -9.85
CA GLY A 351 -13.48 -5.17 -10.51
C GLY A 351 -14.68 -4.97 -9.57
N TYR A 352 -15.62 -4.12 -9.98
CA TYR A 352 -16.84 -3.80 -9.24
C TYR A 352 -18.09 -3.95 -10.10
N GLY A 353 -19.10 -4.63 -9.57
CA GLY A 353 -20.36 -4.87 -10.27
C GLY A 353 -20.25 -5.99 -11.32
N PRO A 354 -21.36 -6.67 -11.68
CA PRO A 354 -21.35 -7.70 -12.71
C PRO A 354 -20.87 -7.11 -14.04
N ALA A 355 -20.01 -7.85 -14.74
CA ALA A 355 -19.63 -7.50 -16.11
C ALA A 355 -20.89 -7.50 -17.00
N SER A 356 -21.06 -6.47 -17.83
CA SER A 356 -22.09 -6.50 -18.86
C SER A 356 -21.55 -7.21 -20.09
N ASP A 357 -22.32 -8.14 -20.67
CA ASP A 357 -21.99 -8.84 -21.92
C ASP A 357 -21.72 -7.89 -23.11
N ALA A 358 -22.09 -6.61 -22.98
CA ALA A 358 -21.97 -5.57 -24.01
C ALA A 358 -20.66 -4.74 -23.97
N GLN A 359 -19.67 -5.07 -23.13
CA GLN A 359 -18.36 -4.41 -23.12
C GLN A 359 -17.25 -5.35 -23.62
N THR A 360 -17.41 -5.86 -24.83
CA THR A 360 -16.27 -6.40 -25.59
C THR A 360 -15.46 -5.23 -26.17
N ASP A 361 -14.23 -5.10 -25.68
CA ASP A 361 -13.06 -4.48 -26.33
C ASP A 361 -12.99 -2.98 -26.65
N GLU A 362 -14.07 -2.18 -26.61
CA GLU A 362 -13.96 -0.77 -27.04
C GLU A 362 -13.18 0.16 -26.07
N HIS A 363 -13.21 -0.09 -24.75
CA HIS A 363 -12.59 0.82 -23.79
C HIS A 363 -11.10 0.57 -23.50
N THR A 364 -10.55 -0.58 -23.89
CA THR A 364 -9.13 -0.90 -23.66
C THR A 364 -8.19 -0.24 -24.67
N HIS A 365 -8.70 0.19 -25.82
CA HIS A 365 -7.89 0.80 -26.89
C HIS A 365 -8.12 2.31 -27.10
N ALA A 366 -9.23 2.89 -26.61
CA ALA A 366 -9.56 4.28 -26.91
C ALA A 366 -8.62 5.32 -26.26
N GLN A 367 -7.96 5.02 -25.14
CA GLN A 367 -7.05 5.98 -24.47
C GLN A 367 -5.57 5.90 -24.89
N THR A 368 -5.16 4.91 -25.67
CA THR A 368 -3.78 4.82 -26.19
C THR A 368 -3.60 5.44 -27.58
N SER A 369 -4.66 5.99 -28.19
CA SER A 369 -4.60 6.53 -29.56
C SER A 369 -3.95 7.92 -29.69
N ALA A 370 -3.49 8.54 -28.60
CA ALA A 370 -2.70 9.77 -28.67
C ALA A 370 -1.60 9.81 -27.60
N PHE A 371 -0.67 8.84 -27.63
CA PHE A 371 0.61 9.05 -26.96
C PHE A 371 1.35 10.19 -27.69
N LEU A 372 1.27 11.39 -27.15
CA LEU A 372 2.16 12.48 -27.55
C LEU A 372 3.56 12.11 -27.07
N GLU A 373 4.40 11.62 -27.99
CA GLU A 373 5.81 11.38 -27.69
C GLU A 373 6.44 12.67 -27.13
N ARG A 374 7.14 12.56 -26.00
CA ARG A 374 7.83 13.66 -25.31
C ARG A 374 9.10 13.12 -24.64
N GLY A 375 10.02 14.02 -24.28
CA GLY A 375 11.24 13.70 -23.53
C GLY A 375 12.46 13.46 -24.41
N SER A 376 13.59 13.14 -23.74
CA SER A 376 14.94 13.14 -24.33
C SER A 376 15.09 12.27 -25.58
N VAL A 377 14.45 11.09 -25.60
CA VAL A 377 14.51 10.17 -26.74
C VAL A 377 13.68 10.67 -27.94
N PHE A 378 12.51 11.26 -27.69
CA PHE A 378 11.69 11.87 -28.73
C PHE A 378 12.38 13.10 -29.35
N GLU A 379 12.95 13.95 -28.50
CA GLU A 379 13.72 15.13 -28.92
C GLU A 379 14.96 14.72 -29.73
N TYR A 380 15.68 13.69 -29.29
CA TYR A 380 16.81 13.13 -30.03
C TYR A 380 16.40 12.58 -31.39
N ARG A 381 15.33 11.78 -31.47
CA ARG A 381 14.82 11.24 -32.75
C ARG A 381 14.36 12.36 -33.70
N SER A 382 13.59 13.32 -33.18
CA SER A 382 13.13 14.48 -33.96
C SER A 382 14.29 15.29 -34.51
N ALA A 383 15.37 15.45 -33.73
CA ALA A 383 16.58 16.14 -34.18
C ALA A 383 17.35 15.36 -35.26
N GLN A 384 17.28 14.02 -35.27
CA GLN A 384 17.89 13.20 -36.32
C GLN A 384 17.09 13.16 -37.62
N GLU A 385 15.76 13.31 -37.56
CA GLU A 385 14.88 13.37 -38.74
C GLU A 385 14.89 14.75 -39.42
N SER A 386 15.51 15.76 -38.78
CA SER A 386 15.62 17.13 -39.28
C SER A 386 16.89 17.41 -40.11
N VAL A 387 17.64 16.38 -40.52
CA VAL A 387 18.90 16.49 -41.28
C VAL A 387 18.72 16.05 -42.73
#